data_AF-A0A067CF16-F1
#
_entry.id   AF-A0A067CF16-F1
#
_cell.length_a   1.000
_cell.length_b   1.000
_cell.length_c   1.000
_cell.angle_alpha   90.00
_cell.angle_beta   90.00
_cell.angle_gamma   90.00
#
_symmetry.space_group_name_H-M   'P 1'
#
loop_
_entity.id
_entity.type
_entity.pdbx_description
1 polymer ?
#
loop_
_entity_poly.entity_id
_entity_poly.type
_entity_poly.pdbx_seq_one_letter_code
_entity_poly.pdbx_strand_id
1 'polypeptide(L)'
;MTSTTKKPKQSLYYERKKVPHRAYLEPSIQNVPISPAAAHLRPPPPRLPADPTHFIGIASYRDGFKCGYTLWTAFANARYPDRVFFGVVDQTGPGDLICLEEYCRRANATWPDHDCRYKANIKIDARDARLSKGPVIARWQQQQLIGDQDFCMELDAHSKFLADWDVEIIKDWVRTENEMAVFSTYPMAYSYIAPGDKIATHYSSHLASYLERSHEYDIPVIGGYLLIDDSEVPQMSALWGGCLSFSKCHAEKRAPMDKYMNWIFWGEEYLRSMQLWTHGYDMYSPSRHGHVVFHNWTNDPQKKRFWDNVTTLADKPREEAIAYNRLRTMLTLPFQGEVDTRELHRFGPGRVRSIAQFLNFSGISNSNASLDEWPTAQRRWVPYSVPDEVEALLPGWTLHASNVKAIESHATSEAVVLNELEKLAAKLHGERSGQNASVYALDANRVSYEEALLHPRRDVAQRREVSRNGNFESMAILCFVMAGLLALAVLRRRPRSYK
;
A
#
# COMPACT_ATOMS: atom_id res chain seq x y z
N MET A 1 20.94 16.41 29.73
CA MET A 1 20.58 14.98 29.82
C MET A 1 20.83 14.36 28.46
N THR A 2 21.77 13.43 28.39
CA THR A 2 22.13 12.67 27.18
C THR A 2 20.91 11.92 26.66
N SER A 3 20.34 12.40 25.56
CA SER A 3 19.35 11.65 24.77
C SER A 3 20.04 10.41 24.22
N THR A 4 19.91 9.30 24.94
CA THR A 4 20.17 7.98 24.40
C THR A 4 19.05 7.67 23.41
N THR A 5 19.19 8.15 22.17
CA THR A 5 18.39 7.65 21.06
C THR A 5 18.76 6.17 20.90
N LYS A 6 18.01 5.29 21.58
CA LYS A 6 18.08 3.85 21.35
C LYS A 6 17.84 3.66 19.85
N LYS A 7 18.88 3.21 19.13
CA LYS A 7 18.79 2.87 17.71
C LYS A 7 17.52 2.02 17.49
N PRO A 8 16.76 2.25 16.41
CA PRO A 8 15.73 1.30 16.00
C PRO A 8 16.38 -0.08 15.87
N LYS A 9 15.83 -1.08 16.55
CA LYS A 9 16.41 -2.43 16.58
C LYS A 9 16.14 -3.21 15.29
N GLN A 10 15.06 -2.89 14.59
CA GLN A 10 14.63 -3.63 13.41
C GLN A 10 15.59 -3.44 12.24
N SER A 11 16.09 -4.55 11.71
CA SER A 11 16.97 -4.50 10.54
C SER A 11 16.73 -5.67 9.59
N LEU A 12 17.03 -5.43 8.32
CA LEU A 12 16.80 -6.37 7.24
C LEU A 12 18.13 -6.64 6.53
N TYR A 13 18.48 -7.92 6.43
CA TYR A 13 19.69 -8.38 5.77
C TYR A 13 19.31 -9.05 4.46
N TYR A 14 20.01 -8.70 3.39
CA TYR A 14 19.74 -9.28 2.07
C TYR A 14 20.96 -9.18 1.18
N GLU A 15 21.01 -10.06 0.18
CA GLU A 15 22.02 -10.02 -0.86
C GLU A 15 21.35 -9.62 -2.18
N ARG A 16 21.91 -8.62 -2.87
CA ARG A 16 21.46 -8.20 -4.20
C ARG A 16 22.67 -8.16 -5.11
N LYS A 17 22.61 -8.85 -6.26
CA LYS A 17 23.72 -8.95 -7.22
C LYS A 17 25.04 -9.40 -6.55
N LYS A 18 24.96 -10.36 -5.62
CA LYS A 18 26.09 -10.87 -4.82
C LYS A 18 26.73 -9.83 -3.88
N VAL A 19 26.04 -8.74 -3.61
CA VAL A 19 26.48 -7.71 -2.66
C VAL A 19 25.58 -7.78 -1.41
N PRO A 20 26.16 -7.98 -0.22
CA PRO A 20 25.40 -7.97 1.02
C PRO A 20 25.00 -6.54 1.39
N HIS A 21 23.76 -6.39 1.84
CA HIS A 21 23.18 -5.14 2.29
C HIS A 21 22.53 -5.30 3.65
N ARG A 22 22.42 -4.19 4.35
CA ARG A 22 21.65 -4.07 5.58
C ARG A 22 20.83 -2.79 5.54
N ALA A 23 19.51 -2.92 5.68
CA ALA A 23 18.62 -1.79 5.91
C ALA A 23 18.25 -1.72 7.39
N TYR A 24 18.18 -0.51 7.93
CA TYR A 24 17.63 -0.25 9.26
C TYR A 24 16.22 0.31 9.10
N LEU A 25 15.31 -0.21 9.90
CA LEU A 25 13.89 0.09 9.83
C LEU A 25 13.47 0.81 11.11
N GLU A 26 12.67 1.84 10.96
CA GLU A 26 12.16 2.68 12.04
C GLU A 26 10.62 2.74 11.93
N PRO A 27 9.90 1.77 12.52
CA PRO A 27 8.44 1.73 12.45
C PRO A 27 7.75 2.94 13.09
N SER A 28 8.37 3.60 14.07
CA SER A 28 7.78 4.76 14.78
C SER A 28 7.46 5.95 13.87
N ILE A 29 8.09 6.01 12.70
CA ILE A 29 7.94 7.11 11.75
C ILE A 29 7.18 6.68 10.49
N GLN A 30 6.80 5.40 10.37
CA GLN A 30 6.24 4.84 9.14
C GLN A 30 4.89 5.44 8.74
N ASN A 31 4.11 5.92 9.70
CA ASN A 31 2.83 6.61 9.44
C ASN A 31 2.97 8.14 9.27
N VAL A 32 4.20 8.66 9.22
CA VAL A 32 4.48 10.07 9.00
C VAL A 32 4.99 10.25 7.56
N PRO A 33 4.32 11.08 6.74
CA PRO A 33 4.77 11.37 5.37
C PRO A 33 6.20 11.91 5.30
N ILE A 34 6.89 11.63 4.19
CA ILE A 34 8.24 12.16 3.93
C ILE A 34 8.21 13.69 3.77
N SER A 35 7.18 14.22 3.10
CA SER A 35 7.07 15.65 2.83
C SER A 35 6.82 16.43 4.14
N PRO A 36 7.67 17.41 4.49
CA PRO A 36 7.46 18.24 5.68
C PRO A 36 6.10 18.96 5.69
N ALA A 37 5.60 19.38 4.52
CA ALA A 37 4.31 20.05 4.40
C ALA A 37 3.13 19.12 4.77
N ALA A 38 3.30 17.80 4.61
CA ALA A 38 2.31 16.79 4.94
C ALA A 38 2.58 16.11 6.29
N ALA A 39 3.58 16.53 7.06
CA ALA A 39 4.00 15.86 8.29
C ALA A 39 2.93 15.82 9.40
N HIS A 40 1.87 16.64 9.29
CA HIS A 40 0.73 16.64 10.20
C HIS A 40 -0.35 15.59 9.84
N LEU A 41 -0.33 15.05 8.62
CA LEU A 41 -1.32 14.08 8.16
C LEU A 41 -1.00 12.68 8.68
N ARG A 42 -2.05 11.90 8.98
CA ARG A 42 -1.95 10.52 9.44
C ARG A 42 -2.99 9.66 8.74
N PRO A 43 -2.76 8.34 8.60
CA PRO A 43 -3.85 7.42 8.25
C PRO A 43 -4.96 7.45 9.31
N PRO A 44 -6.17 6.96 8.98
CA PRO A 44 -7.23 6.80 9.96
C PRO A 44 -6.81 5.84 11.09
N PRO A 45 -7.10 6.14 12.37
CA PRO A 45 -6.72 5.27 13.48
C PRO A 45 -7.58 3.99 13.50
N PRO A 46 -7.05 2.86 14.01
CA PRO A 46 -7.76 1.58 14.10
C PRO A 46 -9.09 1.67 14.86
N ARG A 47 -10.11 0.96 14.37
CA ARG A 47 -11.46 0.84 14.93
C ARG A 47 -11.76 -0.64 15.15
N LEU A 48 -11.87 -1.05 16.41
CA LEU A 48 -12.17 -2.43 16.77
C LEU A 48 -13.63 -2.58 17.23
N PRO A 49 -14.34 -3.61 16.75
CA PRO A 49 -15.56 -4.06 17.40
C PRO A 49 -15.21 -4.67 18.77
N ALA A 50 -16.21 -4.76 19.67
CA ALA A 50 -16.03 -5.38 20.97
C ALA A 50 -15.63 -6.85 20.87
N ASP A 51 -16.25 -7.57 19.92
CA ASP A 51 -16.04 -8.99 19.70
C ASP A 51 -15.70 -9.27 18.23
N PRO A 52 -14.43 -9.07 17.81
CA PRO A 52 -14.02 -9.23 16.43
C PRO A 52 -14.26 -10.65 15.90
N THR A 53 -14.82 -10.73 14.70
CA THR A 53 -15.02 -11.97 13.95
C THR A 53 -14.07 -12.05 12.76
N HIS A 54 -13.73 -13.29 12.39
CA HIS A 54 -12.71 -13.59 11.39
C HIS A 54 -13.30 -14.44 10.27
N PHE A 55 -13.18 -14.00 9.03
CA PHE A 55 -13.31 -14.83 7.85
C PHE A 55 -11.92 -15.23 7.35
N ILE A 56 -11.68 -16.53 7.13
CA ILE A 56 -10.47 -17.05 6.52
C ILE A 56 -10.85 -17.70 5.19
N GLY A 57 -10.33 -17.13 4.11
CA GLY A 57 -10.46 -17.63 2.76
C GLY A 57 -9.29 -18.55 2.42
N ILE A 58 -9.60 -19.73 1.87
CA ILE A 58 -8.60 -20.68 1.36
C ILE A 58 -8.98 -21.13 -0.05
N ALA A 59 -8.05 -20.95 -1.00
CA ALA A 59 -8.08 -21.60 -2.30
C ALA A 59 -7.23 -22.88 -2.27
N SER A 60 -7.88 -24.04 -2.14
CA SER A 60 -7.24 -25.35 -2.09
C SER A 60 -7.26 -26.01 -3.47
N TYR A 61 -6.07 -26.36 -3.98
CA TYR A 61 -5.95 -27.12 -5.22
C TYR A 61 -5.34 -28.49 -4.94
N ARG A 62 -6.20 -29.52 -4.90
CA ARG A 62 -5.83 -30.94 -4.71
C ARG A 62 -4.95 -31.19 -3.48
N ASP A 63 -5.17 -30.43 -2.40
CA ASP A 63 -4.35 -30.46 -1.18
C ASP A 63 -5.18 -30.70 0.09
N GLY A 64 -6.24 -31.53 -0.01
CA GLY A 64 -7.23 -31.72 1.05
C GLY A 64 -6.65 -32.11 2.41
N PHE A 65 -5.60 -32.94 2.46
CA PHE A 65 -4.95 -33.33 3.72
C PHE A 65 -4.37 -32.14 4.47
N LYS A 66 -3.64 -31.27 3.77
CA LYS A 66 -3.01 -30.09 4.38
C LYS A 66 -4.06 -29.01 4.62
N CYS A 67 -5.05 -28.86 3.73
CA CYS A 67 -6.20 -27.98 3.93
C CYS A 67 -6.97 -28.32 5.22
N GLY A 68 -7.33 -29.59 5.42
CA GLY A 68 -7.99 -30.03 6.65
C GLY A 68 -7.13 -29.84 7.90
N TYR A 69 -5.81 -29.98 7.79
CA TYR A 69 -4.86 -29.64 8.87
C TYR A 69 -4.88 -28.14 9.20
N THR A 70 -4.84 -27.28 8.19
CA THR A 70 -4.90 -25.82 8.35
C THR A 70 -6.15 -25.39 9.08
N LEU A 71 -7.33 -25.83 8.61
CA LEU A 71 -8.63 -25.58 9.26
C LEU A 71 -8.63 -26.05 10.72
N TRP A 72 -8.14 -27.27 10.95
CA TRP A 72 -8.08 -27.85 12.29
C TRP A 72 -7.19 -27.03 13.23
N THR A 73 -5.99 -26.64 12.81
CA THR A 73 -5.10 -25.82 13.66
C THR A 73 -5.70 -24.45 13.94
N ALA A 74 -6.40 -23.84 12.99
CA ALA A 74 -7.05 -22.55 13.21
C ALA A 74 -8.12 -22.64 14.32
N PHE A 75 -8.99 -23.65 14.28
CA PHE A 75 -10.01 -23.83 15.32
C PHE A 75 -9.43 -24.33 16.65
N ALA A 76 -8.50 -25.28 16.61
CA ALA A 76 -7.92 -25.87 17.82
C ALA A 76 -7.06 -24.88 18.62
N ASN A 77 -6.44 -23.93 17.92
CA ASN A 77 -5.51 -22.97 18.52
C ASN A 77 -6.08 -21.55 18.65
N ALA A 78 -7.31 -21.29 18.21
CA ALA A 78 -7.97 -20.01 18.46
C ALA A 78 -8.40 -19.89 19.93
N ARG A 79 -8.29 -18.68 20.48
CA ARG A 79 -8.85 -18.34 21.80
C ARG A 79 -10.37 -18.29 21.77
N TYR A 80 -10.95 -17.79 20.68
CA TYR A 80 -12.38 -17.68 20.47
C TYR A 80 -12.80 -18.38 19.17
N PRO A 81 -12.77 -19.72 19.11
CA PRO A 81 -12.99 -20.48 17.87
C PRO A 81 -14.40 -20.27 17.27
N ASP A 82 -15.41 -19.96 18.09
CA ASP A 82 -16.77 -19.66 17.61
C ASP A 82 -16.85 -18.38 16.74
N ARG A 83 -15.81 -17.53 16.78
CA ARG A 83 -15.71 -16.28 15.99
C ARG A 83 -14.94 -16.45 14.69
N VAL A 84 -14.49 -17.68 14.39
CA VAL A 84 -13.70 -18.02 13.20
C VAL A 84 -14.61 -18.69 12.18
N PHE A 85 -14.60 -18.17 10.96
CA PHE A 85 -15.37 -18.65 9.82
C PHE A 85 -14.45 -18.92 8.64
N PHE A 86 -14.75 -19.96 7.87
CA PHE A 86 -13.99 -20.34 6.69
C PHE A 86 -14.82 -20.27 5.42
N GLY A 87 -14.21 -19.76 4.35
CA GLY A 87 -14.67 -19.97 2.98
C GLY A 87 -13.58 -20.70 2.20
N VAL A 88 -13.84 -21.95 1.80
CA VAL A 88 -12.87 -22.79 1.11
C VAL A 88 -13.33 -23.05 -0.31
N VAL A 89 -12.55 -22.63 -1.29
CA VAL A 89 -12.68 -23.12 -2.67
C VAL A 89 -11.88 -24.41 -2.75
N ASP A 90 -12.54 -25.56 -2.73
CA ASP A 90 -11.89 -26.87 -2.71
C ASP A 90 -11.91 -27.49 -4.12
N GLN A 91 -10.78 -27.37 -4.81
CA GLN A 91 -10.61 -27.86 -6.18
C GLN A 91 -10.02 -29.26 -6.16
N THR A 92 -10.85 -30.28 -6.37
CA THR A 92 -10.48 -31.70 -6.25
C THR A 92 -10.70 -32.46 -7.56
N GLY A 93 -10.02 -33.58 -7.72
CA GLY A 93 -10.26 -34.56 -8.79
C GLY A 93 -10.48 -35.97 -8.22
N PRO A 94 -10.76 -36.96 -9.08
CA PRO A 94 -10.98 -38.33 -8.64
C PRO A 94 -9.82 -38.87 -7.79
N GLY A 95 -10.15 -39.39 -6.60
CA GLY A 95 -9.19 -39.97 -5.65
C GLY A 95 -8.40 -38.96 -4.81
N ASP A 96 -8.60 -37.65 -4.99
CA ASP A 96 -8.02 -36.66 -4.07
C ASP A 96 -8.79 -36.64 -2.75
N LEU A 97 -8.08 -36.34 -1.65
CA LEU A 97 -8.70 -36.11 -0.35
C LEU A 97 -9.43 -34.76 -0.35
N ILE A 98 -10.59 -34.70 0.32
CA ILE A 98 -11.45 -33.51 0.39
C ILE A 98 -11.15 -32.74 1.68
N CYS A 99 -10.99 -31.42 1.59
CA CYS A 99 -10.54 -30.59 2.71
C CYS A 99 -11.45 -30.71 3.94
N LEU A 100 -12.78 -30.64 3.77
CA LEU A 100 -13.73 -30.72 4.87
C LEU A 100 -13.73 -32.10 5.55
N GLU A 101 -13.57 -33.18 4.79
CA GLU A 101 -13.51 -34.54 5.34
C GLU A 101 -12.24 -34.74 6.17
N GLU A 102 -11.11 -34.24 5.67
CA GLU A 102 -9.84 -34.25 6.39
C GLU A 102 -9.89 -33.40 7.67
N TYR A 103 -10.57 -32.25 7.63
CA TYR A 103 -10.88 -31.46 8.82
C TYR A 103 -11.72 -32.27 9.82
N CYS A 104 -12.86 -32.83 9.38
CA CYS A 104 -13.79 -33.56 10.25
C CYS A 104 -13.10 -34.78 10.90
N ARG A 105 -12.22 -35.49 10.19
CA ARG A 105 -11.46 -36.59 10.78
C ARG A 105 -10.60 -36.14 11.96
N ARG A 106 -9.93 -34.99 11.83
CA ARG A 106 -9.11 -34.39 12.89
C ARG A 106 -9.96 -33.81 14.02
N ALA A 107 -11.06 -33.16 13.67
CA ALA A 107 -12.02 -32.60 14.62
C ALA A 107 -12.62 -33.70 15.51
N ASN A 108 -13.05 -34.82 14.94
CA ASN A 108 -13.60 -35.96 15.68
C ASN A 108 -12.56 -36.61 16.61
N ALA A 109 -11.29 -36.63 16.20
CA ALA A 109 -10.21 -37.11 17.07
C ALA A 109 -9.91 -36.15 18.24
N THR A 110 -10.11 -34.84 18.04
CA THR A 110 -9.81 -33.79 19.03
C THR A 110 -10.99 -33.55 19.98
N TRP A 111 -12.21 -33.63 19.47
CA TRP A 111 -13.46 -33.37 20.18
C TRP A 111 -14.44 -34.53 19.93
N PRO A 112 -14.23 -35.70 20.56
CA PRO A 112 -14.98 -36.93 20.26
C PRO A 112 -16.47 -36.85 20.59
N ASP A 113 -16.86 -35.95 21.51
CA ASP A 113 -18.26 -35.73 21.90
C ASP A 113 -19.05 -34.85 20.92
N HIS A 114 -18.42 -34.42 19.83
CA HIS A 114 -19.04 -33.55 18.82
C HIS A 114 -18.82 -34.13 17.42
N ASP A 115 -19.90 -34.31 16.65
CA ASP A 115 -19.78 -34.66 15.23
C ASP A 115 -19.25 -33.46 14.43
N CYS A 116 -17.99 -33.55 13.99
CA CYS A 116 -17.26 -32.54 13.23
C CYS A 116 -17.46 -31.11 13.80
N ARG A 117 -16.98 -30.89 15.04
CA ARG A 117 -17.10 -29.58 15.73
C ARG A 117 -16.74 -28.40 14.81
N TYR A 118 -17.47 -27.29 14.91
CA TYR A 118 -17.35 -26.08 14.06
C TYR A 118 -17.61 -26.24 12.56
N LYS A 119 -18.10 -27.39 12.08
CA LYS A 119 -18.51 -27.58 10.67
C LYS A 119 -19.45 -26.49 10.15
N ALA A 120 -20.35 -25.98 11.00
CA ALA A 120 -21.28 -24.91 10.64
C ALA A 120 -20.59 -23.58 10.27
N ASN A 121 -19.35 -23.37 10.72
CA ASN A 121 -18.56 -22.18 10.42
C ASN A 121 -17.73 -22.33 9.14
N ILE A 122 -17.83 -23.47 8.43
CA ILE A 122 -17.04 -23.76 7.23
C ILE A 122 -17.98 -23.82 6.01
N LYS A 123 -17.79 -22.89 5.06
CA LYS A 123 -18.44 -22.91 3.75
C LYS A 123 -17.49 -23.50 2.72
N ILE A 124 -17.94 -24.53 1.99
CA ILE A 124 -17.18 -25.16 0.91
C ILE A 124 -17.79 -24.80 -0.43
N ASP A 125 -16.97 -24.25 -1.33
CA ASP A 125 -17.24 -24.14 -2.76
C ASP A 125 -16.42 -25.23 -3.47
N ALA A 126 -17.04 -26.39 -3.68
CA ALA A 126 -16.40 -27.55 -4.29
C ALA A 126 -16.32 -27.39 -5.82
N ARG A 127 -15.14 -27.61 -6.40
CA ARG A 127 -14.88 -27.42 -7.82
C ARG A 127 -14.09 -28.59 -8.40
N ASP A 128 -14.30 -28.87 -9.68
CA ASP A 128 -13.44 -29.80 -10.42
C ASP A 128 -12.07 -29.16 -10.69
N ALA A 129 -11.01 -29.77 -10.18
CA ALA A 129 -9.63 -29.32 -10.38
C ALA A 129 -9.25 -29.20 -11.86
N ARG A 130 -9.86 -29.99 -12.76
CA ARG A 130 -9.59 -29.95 -14.21
C ARG A 130 -10.09 -28.66 -14.86
N LEU A 131 -11.04 -27.96 -14.23
CA LEU A 131 -11.57 -26.69 -14.71
C LEU A 131 -10.82 -25.47 -14.14
N SER A 132 -9.78 -25.71 -13.32
CA SER A 132 -9.00 -24.63 -12.75
C SER A 132 -8.28 -23.82 -13.83
N LYS A 133 -8.41 -22.50 -13.76
CA LYS A 133 -7.62 -21.56 -14.55
C LYS A 133 -6.67 -20.73 -13.68
N GLY A 134 -6.25 -21.25 -12.53
CA GLY A 134 -5.23 -20.63 -11.69
C GLY A 134 -5.75 -19.93 -10.42
N PRO A 135 -4.83 -19.47 -9.56
CA PRO A 135 -5.13 -19.03 -8.20
C PRO A 135 -5.95 -17.74 -8.16
N VAL A 136 -5.77 -16.80 -9.09
CA VAL A 136 -6.47 -15.51 -9.05
C VAL A 136 -8.00 -15.68 -9.12
N ILE A 137 -8.46 -16.62 -9.94
CA ILE A 137 -9.89 -16.94 -10.03
C ILE A 137 -10.38 -17.64 -8.78
N ALA A 138 -9.60 -18.56 -8.22
CA ALA A 138 -9.95 -19.25 -6.99
C ALA A 138 -10.02 -18.26 -5.80
N ARG A 139 -9.09 -17.31 -5.70
CA ARG A 139 -9.12 -16.19 -4.73
C ARG A 139 -10.34 -15.29 -4.94
N TRP A 140 -10.73 -14.99 -6.19
CA TRP A 140 -11.99 -14.29 -6.48
C TRP A 140 -13.24 -15.09 -6.04
N GLN A 141 -13.28 -16.39 -6.32
CA GLN A 141 -14.38 -17.29 -5.89
C GLN A 141 -14.48 -17.33 -4.37
N GLN A 142 -13.35 -17.43 -3.69
CA GLN A 142 -13.23 -17.37 -2.23
C GLN A 142 -13.80 -16.07 -1.67
N GLN A 143 -13.53 -14.91 -2.30
CA GLN A 143 -14.11 -13.63 -1.87
C GLN A 143 -15.66 -13.64 -1.91
N GLN A 144 -16.29 -14.48 -2.73
CA GLN A 144 -17.76 -14.59 -2.78
C GLN A 144 -18.35 -15.30 -1.55
N LEU A 145 -17.51 -15.94 -0.74
CA LEU A 145 -17.90 -16.62 0.50
C LEU A 145 -17.82 -15.71 1.73
N ILE A 146 -17.22 -14.51 1.59
CA ILE A 146 -17.10 -13.50 2.65
C ILE A 146 -18.49 -13.07 3.10
N GLY A 147 -18.75 -13.13 4.40
CA GLY A 147 -19.97 -12.62 5.01
C GLY A 147 -19.84 -11.19 5.53
N ASP A 148 -20.38 -11.01 6.73
CA ASP A 148 -20.40 -9.78 7.52
C ASP A 148 -19.28 -9.74 8.60
N GLN A 149 -18.29 -10.64 8.50
CA GLN A 149 -17.16 -10.69 9.44
C GLN A 149 -16.35 -9.39 9.42
N ASP A 150 -15.72 -9.07 10.54
CA ASP A 150 -14.96 -7.83 10.71
C ASP A 150 -13.61 -7.87 10.00
N PHE A 151 -12.88 -8.97 10.18
CA PHE A 151 -11.56 -9.20 9.62
C PHE A 151 -11.59 -10.34 8.61
N CYS A 152 -10.89 -10.14 7.50
CA CYS A 152 -10.71 -11.11 6.44
C CYS A 152 -9.23 -11.49 6.34
N MET A 153 -8.98 -12.79 6.27
CA MET A 153 -7.68 -13.37 6.01
C MET A 153 -7.74 -14.17 4.72
N GLU A 154 -6.88 -13.89 3.76
CA GLU A 154 -6.56 -14.82 2.69
C GLU A 154 -5.33 -15.65 3.07
N LEU A 155 -5.39 -16.96 2.83
CA LEU A 155 -4.36 -17.89 3.28
C LEU A 155 -4.17 -19.07 2.33
N ASP A 156 -2.93 -19.53 2.20
CA ASP A 156 -2.62 -20.79 1.52
C ASP A 156 -3.08 -22.01 2.35
N ALA A 157 -3.50 -23.06 1.64
CA ALA A 157 -4.15 -24.24 2.20
C ALA A 157 -3.25 -25.11 3.12
N HIS A 158 -1.95 -24.88 3.17
CA HIS A 158 -0.99 -25.71 3.91
C HIS A 158 -0.21 -24.91 4.93
N SER A 159 -0.96 -24.38 5.89
CA SER A 159 -0.50 -23.49 6.94
C SER A 159 -0.77 -24.08 8.32
N LYS A 160 -0.03 -23.60 9.32
CA LYS A 160 -0.22 -23.93 10.74
C LYS A 160 -0.45 -22.65 11.52
N PHE A 161 -1.56 -22.58 12.24
CA PHE A 161 -1.82 -21.52 13.20
C PHE A 161 -1.21 -21.87 14.57
N LEU A 162 -0.64 -20.88 15.26
CA LEU A 162 -0.20 -21.01 16.65
C LEU A 162 -1.33 -20.72 17.65
N ALA A 163 -1.09 -21.02 18.93
CA ALA A 163 -2.02 -20.73 20.02
C ALA A 163 -2.37 -19.23 20.11
N ASP A 164 -3.64 -18.94 20.40
CA ASP A 164 -4.23 -17.61 20.55
C ASP A 164 -4.09 -16.70 19.30
N TRP A 165 -3.89 -17.28 18.11
CA TRP A 165 -3.59 -16.52 16.89
C TRP A 165 -4.61 -15.43 16.57
N ASP A 166 -5.90 -15.68 16.84
CA ASP A 166 -7.04 -14.80 16.54
C ASP A 166 -6.99 -13.50 17.35
N VAL A 167 -6.39 -13.56 18.54
CA VAL A 167 -6.21 -12.40 19.41
C VAL A 167 -4.86 -11.73 19.15
N GLU A 168 -3.80 -12.51 19.01
CA GLU A 168 -2.44 -11.96 18.84
C GLU A 168 -2.28 -11.22 17.51
N ILE A 169 -2.89 -11.70 16.43
CA ILE A 169 -2.85 -10.99 15.14
C ILE A 169 -3.58 -9.64 15.19
N ILE A 170 -4.71 -9.53 15.91
CA ILE A 170 -5.43 -8.26 16.09
C ILE A 170 -4.61 -7.30 16.95
N LYS A 171 -4.03 -7.78 18.07
CA LYS A 171 -3.17 -6.95 18.92
C LYS A 171 -2.03 -6.35 18.12
N ASP A 172 -1.41 -7.14 17.25
CA ASP A 172 -0.36 -6.65 16.39
C ASP A 172 -0.88 -5.70 15.32
N TRP A 173 -2.04 -5.99 14.72
CA TRP A 173 -2.67 -5.14 13.70
C TRP A 173 -3.00 -3.74 14.23
N VAL A 174 -3.50 -3.61 15.47
CA VAL A 174 -3.74 -2.29 16.08
C VAL A 174 -2.46 -1.46 16.21
N ARG A 175 -1.29 -2.10 16.38
CA ARG A 175 0.01 -1.44 16.48
C ARG A 175 0.50 -0.88 15.16
N THR A 176 -0.19 -1.15 14.05
CA THR A 176 0.01 -0.42 12.79
C THR A 176 -0.49 1.02 12.88
N GLU A 177 -1.35 1.36 13.84
CA GLU A 177 -1.98 2.67 13.97
C GLU A 177 -2.69 3.13 12.68
N ASN A 178 -3.24 2.19 11.91
CA ASN A 178 -3.88 2.45 10.63
C ASN A 178 -5.08 1.51 10.39
N GLU A 179 -6.31 2.07 10.30
CA GLU A 179 -7.55 1.32 10.01
C GLU A 179 -7.54 0.66 8.63
N MET A 180 -6.77 1.23 7.71
CA MET A 180 -6.62 0.75 6.33
C MET A 180 -5.43 -0.21 6.19
N ALA A 181 -4.89 -0.73 7.30
CA ALA A 181 -3.77 -1.65 7.29
C ALA A 181 -4.13 -3.04 6.76
N VAL A 182 -3.26 -3.58 5.91
CA VAL A 182 -3.28 -4.95 5.44
C VAL A 182 -2.00 -5.64 5.88
N PHE A 183 -2.10 -6.58 6.82
CA PHE A 183 -1.00 -7.49 7.10
C PHE A 183 -0.80 -8.43 5.94
N SER A 184 0.38 -8.43 5.34
CA SER A 184 0.68 -9.32 4.23
C SER A 184 2.14 -9.73 4.20
N THR A 185 2.34 -11.03 4.01
CA THR A 185 3.68 -11.62 3.92
C THR A 185 3.63 -13.04 3.37
N TYR A 186 4.80 -13.62 3.11
CA TYR A 186 4.95 -15.07 3.05
C TYR A 186 5.24 -15.59 4.46
N PRO A 187 4.36 -16.40 5.07
CA PRO A 187 4.63 -16.93 6.40
C PRO A 187 5.93 -17.74 6.42
N MET A 188 6.72 -17.59 7.47
CA MET A 188 7.94 -18.36 7.68
C MET A 188 7.67 -19.88 7.74
N ALA A 189 8.70 -20.67 7.48
CA ALA A 189 8.62 -22.13 7.53
C ALA A 189 8.45 -22.67 8.95
N TYR A 190 7.94 -23.90 9.07
CA TYR A 190 7.77 -24.59 10.36
C TYR A 190 9.07 -24.67 11.19
N SER A 191 10.24 -24.64 10.55
CA SER A 191 11.54 -24.58 11.23
C SER A 191 11.77 -23.30 12.04
N TYR A 192 10.97 -22.25 11.83
CA TYR A 192 11.02 -20.99 12.57
C TYR A 192 10.05 -20.96 13.77
N ILE A 193 9.25 -22.01 13.96
CA ILE A 193 8.37 -22.12 15.13
C ILE A 193 9.24 -22.35 16.37
N ALA A 194 9.06 -21.52 17.40
CA ALA A 194 9.82 -21.67 18.63
C ALA A 194 9.37 -22.91 19.42
N PRO A 195 10.24 -23.49 20.29
CA PRO A 195 9.91 -24.67 21.07
C PRO A 195 8.57 -24.58 21.81
N GLY A 196 7.77 -25.63 21.72
CA GLY A 196 6.43 -25.69 22.31
C GLY A 196 5.35 -24.97 21.50
N ASP A 197 5.50 -24.89 20.18
CA ASP A 197 4.56 -24.22 19.26
C ASP A 197 4.30 -22.75 19.60
N LYS A 198 5.39 -22.04 19.91
CA LYS A 198 5.35 -20.63 20.31
C LYS A 198 5.82 -19.71 19.19
N ILE A 199 5.41 -18.46 19.33
CA ILE A 199 5.84 -17.35 18.48
C ILE A 199 7.36 -17.22 18.50
N ALA A 200 7.96 -16.95 17.34
CA ALA A 200 9.40 -16.73 17.20
C ALA A 200 9.87 -15.53 18.05
N THR A 201 11.07 -15.63 18.62
CA THR A 201 11.54 -14.65 19.60
C THR A 201 12.03 -13.34 18.99
N HIS A 202 12.39 -13.30 17.71
CA HIS A 202 13.02 -12.12 17.11
C HIS A 202 12.78 -11.90 15.61
N TYR A 203 12.44 -12.93 14.82
CA TYR A 203 12.24 -12.78 13.38
C TYR A 203 10.77 -12.59 12.97
N SER A 204 10.56 -11.82 11.89
CA SER A 204 9.38 -11.97 11.04
C SER A 204 9.76 -11.88 9.56
N SER A 205 8.89 -12.36 8.68
CA SER A 205 9.07 -12.26 7.23
C SER A 205 8.60 -10.92 6.69
N HIS A 206 9.29 -10.41 5.66
CA HIS A 206 9.00 -9.14 5.02
C HIS A 206 9.17 -9.21 3.50
N LEU A 207 8.17 -8.76 2.76
CA LEU A 207 8.23 -8.69 1.30
C LEU A 207 8.85 -7.36 0.89
N ALA A 208 10.06 -7.41 0.35
CA ALA A 208 10.76 -6.23 -0.16
C ALA A 208 11.75 -6.55 -1.29
N SER A 209 11.51 -7.61 -2.05
CA SER A 209 12.41 -8.07 -3.11
C SER A 209 11.65 -8.40 -4.39
N TYR A 210 12.36 -8.32 -5.52
CA TYR A 210 11.85 -8.70 -6.84
C TYR A 210 12.84 -9.61 -7.56
N LEU A 211 12.31 -10.49 -8.42
CA LEU A 211 13.10 -11.07 -9.51
C LEU A 211 13.53 -9.96 -10.49
N GLU A 212 14.71 -10.10 -11.09
CA GLU A 212 15.24 -9.12 -12.04
C GLU A 212 14.42 -9.16 -13.34
N ARG A 213 13.91 -7.99 -13.75
CA ARG A 213 13.25 -7.81 -15.05
C ARG A 213 14.28 -7.46 -16.11
N SER A 214 14.10 -8.00 -17.31
CA SER A 214 14.99 -7.70 -18.44
C SER A 214 14.48 -6.49 -19.24
N HIS A 215 13.17 -6.30 -19.29
CA HIS A 215 12.51 -5.22 -20.02
C HIS A 215 11.37 -4.59 -19.21
N GLU A 216 11.01 -3.35 -19.55
CA GLU A 216 9.97 -2.58 -18.89
C GLU A 216 8.56 -3.18 -19.04
N TYR A 217 8.36 -4.05 -20.03
CA TYR A 217 7.12 -4.78 -20.27
C TYR A 217 7.05 -6.14 -19.55
N ASP A 218 8.14 -6.59 -18.92
CA ASP A 218 8.13 -7.82 -18.11
C ASP A 218 7.27 -7.60 -16.86
N ILE A 219 6.63 -8.64 -16.34
CA ILE A 219 5.80 -8.49 -15.15
C ILE A 219 6.68 -8.46 -13.89
N PRO A 220 6.51 -7.51 -12.96
CA PRO A 220 7.18 -7.56 -11.67
C PRO A 220 6.74 -8.79 -10.88
N VAL A 221 7.72 -9.56 -10.41
CA VAL A 221 7.50 -10.77 -9.62
C VAL A 221 8.26 -10.62 -8.30
N ILE A 222 7.57 -10.87 -7.19
CA ILE A 222 8.16 -10.80 -5.84
C ILE A 222 9.22 -11.90 -5.71
N GLY A 223 10.41 -11.53 -5.22
CA GLY A 223 11.58 -12.41 -5.18
C GLY A 223 11.64 -13.38 -4.01
N GLY A 224 10.63 -13.37 -3.13
CA GLY A 224 10.65 -14.06 -1.83
C GLY A 224 10.57 -13.10 -0.65
N TYR A 225 10.36 -13.66 0.53
CA TYR A 225 10.48 -12.90 1.78
C TYR A 225 11.93 -12.76 2.21
N LEU A 226 12.19 -11.65 2.89
CA LEU A 226 13.40 -11.36 3.62
C LEU A 226 13.07 -11.43 5.13
N LEU A 227 14.08 -11.62 5.97
CA LEU A 227 13.88 -11.64 7.43
C LEU A 227 14.13 -10.24 8.01
N ILE A 228 13.18 -9.76 8.80
CA ILE A 228 13.40 -8.66 9.73
C ILE A 228 13.92 -9.26 11.03
N ASP A 229 15.11 -8.84 11.43
CA ASP A 229 15.71 -9.10 12.73
C ASP A 229 15.17 -8.10 13.77
N ASP A 230 15.04 -8.54 15.02
CA ASP A 230 14.42 -7.77 16.12
C ASP A 230 13.04 -7.18 15.76
N SER A 231 12.20 -7.94 15.03
CA SER A 231 10.89 -7.51 14.51
C SER A 231 9.85 -7.26 15.60
N GLU A 232 9.95 -6.14 16.32
CA GLU A 232 9.08 -5.83 17.44
C GLU A 232 7.76 -5.16 17.04
N VAL A 233 7.76 -4.29 16.04
CA VAL A 233 6.60 -3.50 15.58
C VAL A 233 6.31 -3.84 14.11
N PRO A 234 5.03 -3.91 13.69
CA PRO A 234 4.70 -4.16 12.29
C PRO A 234 5.42 -3.19 11.36
N GLN A 235 5.88 -3.72 10.22
CA GLN A 235 6.72 -2.97 9.29
C GLN A 235 5.98 -2.70 7.99
N MET A 236 5.82 -1.42 7.63
CA MET A 236 5.23 -1.03 6.35
C MET A 236 6.00 -1.65 5.18
N SER A 237 5.26 -2.25 4.25
CA SER A 237 5.73 -2.86 3.02
C SER A 237 5.04 -2.22 1.81
N ALA A 238 5.67 -2.34 0.65
CA ALA A 238 5.05 -2.00 -0.63
C ALA A 238 4.39 -3.21 -1.32
N LEU A 239 4.49 -4.39 -0.72
CA LEU A 239 4.17 -5.66 -1.36
C LEU A 239 3.18 -6.46 -0.55
N TRP A 240 2.30 -7.12 -1.29
CA TRP A 240 1.32 -8.08 -0.84
C TRP A 240 1.76 -9.47 -1.30
N GLY A 241 1.58 -10.48 -0.47
CA GLY A 241 1.82 -11.88 -0.78
C GLY A 241 0.56 -12.72 -0.56
N GLY A 242 0.31 -13.67 -1.46
CA GLY A 242 -0.90 -14.49 -1.45
C GLY A 242 -0.93 -15.56 -0.37
N CYS A 243 0.20 -15.81 0.29
CA CYS A 243 0.29 -16.82 1.34
C CYS A 243 -0.37 -16.40 2.66
N LEU A 244 -0.42 -15.10 2.95
CA LEU A 244 -1.15 -14.51 4.09
C LEU A 244 -1.48 -13.05 3.80
N SER A 245 -2.77 -12.70 3.92
CA SER A 245 -3.27 -11.32 3.86
C SER A 245 -4.39 -11.11 4.86
N PHE A 246 -4.14 -10.40 5.97
CA PHE A 246 -5.09 -10.13 7.04
C PHE A 246 -5.43 -8.63 7.14
N SER A 247 -6.71 -8.29 7.06
CA SER A 247 -7.18 -6.90 7.12
C SER A 247 -8.67 -6.83 7.48
N LYS A 248 -9.22 -5.62 7.61
CA LYS A 248 -10.67 -5.45 7.66
C LYS A 248 -11.31 -5.96 6.36
N CYS A 249 -12.44 -6.67 6.46
CA CYS A 249 -13.11 -7.26 5.30
C CYS A 249 -13.54 -6.26 4.22
N HIS A 250 -13.64 -4.96 4.53
CA HIS A 250 -13.89 -3.95 3.51
C HIS A 250 -12.75 -3.84 2.46
N ALA A 251 -11.53 -4.29 2.77
CA ALA A 251 -10.43 -4.37 1.80
C ALA A 251 -10.77 -5.29 0.62
N GLU A 252 -11.19 -6.52 0.92
CA GLU A 252 -11.56 -7.51 -0.08
C GLU A 252 -12.80 -7.11 -0.90
N LYS A 253 -13.72 -6.34 -0.30
CA LYS A 253 -14.93 -5.84 -0.97
C LYS A 253 -14.68 -4.62 -1.87
N ARG A 254 -13.83 -3.69 -1.43
CA ARG A 254 -13.53 -2.43 -2.17
C ARG A 254 -12.50 -2.63 -3.27
N ALA A 255 -11.52 -3.49 -3.04
CA ALA A 255 -10.55 -3.91 -4.05
C ALA A 255 -10.77 -5.42 -4.30
N PRO A 256 -11.70 -5.82 -5.18
CA PRO A 256 -11.96 -7.23 -5.46
C PRO A 256 -10.86 -7.85 -6.34
N MET A 257 -10.65 -9.16 -6.19
CA MET A 257 -9.76 -9.94 -7.04
C MET A 257 -10.35 -10.06 -8.46
N ASP A 258 -9.50 -10.05 -9.49
CA ASP A 258 -9.97 -10.00 -10.88
C ASP A 258 -10.29 -11.39 -11.44
N LYS A 259 -11.59 -11.67 -11.64
CA LYS A 259 -12.09 -12.93 -12.21
C LYS A 259 -11.70 -13.20 -13.67
N TYR A 260 -11.10 -12.23 -14.37
CA TYR A 260 -10.66 -12.36 -15.77
C TYR A 260 -9.17 -12.70 -15.93
N MET A 261 -8.42 -12.86 -14.81
CA MET A 261 -6.99 -13.18 -14.82
C MET A 261 -6.71 -14.69 -14.99
N ASN A 262 -7.23 -15.25 -16.09
CA ASN A 262 -7.02 -16.66 -16.44
C ASN A 262 -5.51 -16.96 -16.55
N TRP A 263 -5.09 -18.05 -15.92
CA TRP A 263 -3.74 -18.63 -15.97
C TRP A 263 -2.64 -17.79 -15.31
N ILE A 264 -2.97 -16.65 -14.69
CA ILE A 264 -2.00 -15.84 -13.97
C ILE A 264 -1.60 -16.53 -12.67
N PHE A 265 -0.29 -16.75 -12.51
CA PHE A 265 0.34 -17.18 -11.27
C PHE A 265 1.42 -16.18 -10.87
N TRP A 266 2.33 -15.89 -11.80
CA TRP A 266 3.37 -14.88 -11.58
C TRP A 266 2.83 -13.47 -11.82
N GLY A 267 3.11 -12.58 -10.87
CA GLY A 267 2.74 -11.17 -10.93
C GLY A 267 1.37 -10.81 -10.35
N GLU A 268 0.52 -11.79 -10.05
CA GLU A 268 -0.78 -11.53 -9.38
C GLU A 268 -0.61 -10.77 -8.07
N GLU A 269 0.44 -11.11 -7.32
CA GLU A 269 0.70 -10.52 -6.01
C GLU A 269 1.12 -9.04 -6.11
N TYR A 270 1.89 -8.69 -7.14
CA TYR A 270 2.24 -7.30 -7.41
C TYR A 270 1.03 -6.51 -7.91
N LEU A 271 0.19 -7.13 -8.75
CA LEU A 271 -1.09 -6.55 -9.14
C LEU A 271 -1.99 -6.30 -7.92
N ARG A 272 -2.08 -7.26 -7.00
CA ARG A 272 -2.88 -7.15 -5.77
C ARG A 272 -2.36 -6.04 -4.85
N SER A 273 -1.04 -5.92 -4.75
CA SER A 273 -0.36 -4.80 -4.06
C SER A 273 -0.84 -3.45 -4.61
N MET A 274 -0.87 -3.30 -5.94
CA MET A 274 -1.34 -2.09 -6.61
C MET A 274 -2.82 -1.83 -6.33
N GLN A 275 -3.66 -2.85 -6.49
CA GLN A 275 -5.10 -2.73 -6.28
C GLN A 275 -5.41 -2.23 -4.87
N LEU A 276 -4.88 -2.88 -3.84
CA LEU A 276 -5.11 -2.45 -2.45
C LEU A 276 -4.57 -1.02 -2.22
N TRP A 277 -3.33 -0.75 -2.64
CA TRP A 277 -2.68 0.52 -2.33
C TRP A 277 -3.36 1.73 -2.98
N THR A 278 -3.82 1.58 -4.23
CA THR A 278 -4.55 2.63 -4.97
C THR A 278 -5.97 2.86 -4.46
N HIS A 279 -6.55 1.90 -3.71
CA HIS A 279 -7.83 2.06 -2.99
C HIS A 279 -7.67 2.61 -1.55
N GLY A 280 -6.44 3.00 -1.17
CA GLY A 280 -6.15 3.68 0.10
C GLY A 280 -5.64 2.78 1.22
N TYR A 281 -5.41 1.49 0.95
CA TYR A 281 -4.85 0.56 1.92
C TYR A 281 -3.33 0.68 1.99
N ASP A 282 -2.76 0.24 3.11
CA ASP A 282 -1.32 0.22 3.33
C ASP A 282 -0.90 -1.17 3.81
N MET A 283 0.09 -1.78 3.14
CA MET A 283 0.55 -3.11 3.52
C MET A 283 1.60 -3.03 4.63
N TYR A 284 1.55 -4.00 5.54
CA TYR A 284 2.55 -4.18 6.59
C TYR A 284 2.89 -5.65 6.70
N SER A 285 4.15 -5.95 6.98
CA SER A 285 4.52 -7.25 7.50
C SER A 285 4.21 -7.30 8.99
N PRO A 286 3.60 -8.38 9.49
CA PRO A 286 3.42 -8.56 10.92
C PRO A 286 4.77 -8.47 11.65
N SER A 287 4.74 -7.98 12.89
CA SER A 287 5.88 -8.12 13.77
C SER A 287 6.03 -9.59 14.17
N ARG A 288 7.07 -9.93 14.94
CA ARG A 288 7.18 -11.26 15.52
C ARG A 288 5.93 -11.64 16.30
N HIS A 289 5.25 -10.69 16.97
CA HIS A 289 4.05 -10.94 17.77
C HIS A 289 2.81 -11.27 16.92
N GLY A 290 2.71 -10.70 15.71
CA GLY A 290 1.62 -10.99 14.76
C GLY A 290 1.95 -12.09 13.75
N HIS A 291 3.18 -12.61 13.73
CA HIS A 291 3.58 -13.71 12.85
C HIS A 291 3.12 -15.07 13.43
N VAL A 292 1.80 -15.25 13.51
CA VAL A 292 1.11 -16.36 14.19
C VAL A 292 0.74 -17.53 13.27
N VAL A 293 1.00 -17.38 11.97
CA VAL A 293 0.79 -18.43 10.96
C VAL A 293 2.13 -18.80 10.37
N PHE A 294 2.33 -20.09 10.09
CA PHE A 294 3.52 -20.62 9.45
C PHE A 294 3.13 -21.48 8.27
N HIS A 295 4.00 -21.58 7.29
CA HIS A 295 3.70 -22.24 6.03
C HIS A 295 4.54 -23.50 5.83
N ASN A 296 3.95 -24.54 5.25
CA ASN A 296 4.67 -25.73 4.86
C ASN A 296 5.41 -25.51 3.54
N TRP A 297 6.69 -25.17 3.61
CA TRP A 297 7.56 -24.98 2.44
C TRP A 297 8.22 -26.26 1.91
N THR A 298 7.84 -27.45 2.40
CA THR A 298 8.40 -28.70 1.90
C THR A 298 8.05 -28.88 0.43
N ASN A 299 9.07 -29.14 -0.39
CA ASN A 299 8.88 -29.40 -1.81
C ASN A 299 8.46 -30.87 -2.01
N ASP A 300 7.16 -31.13 -1.93
CA ASP A 300 6.57 -32.44 -2.20
C ASP A 300 6.70 -32.80 -3.71
N PRO A 301 7.44 -33.86 -4.07
CA PRO A 301 7.58 -34.28 -5.46
C PRO A 301 6.26 -34.73 -6.11
N GLN A 302 5.26 -35.12 -5.32
CA GLN A 302 3.95 -35.57 -5.80
C GLN A 302 2.93 -34.43 -5.92
N LYS A 303 3.34 -33.18 -5.63
CA LYS A 303 2.46 -32.02 -5.71
C LYS A 303 1.91 -31.86 -7.12
N LYS A 304 0.60 -31.65 -7.20
CA LYS A 304 -0.13 -31.46 -8.45
C LYS A 304 -0.37 -29.98 -8.65
N ARG A 305 0.06 -29.42 -9.78
CA ARG A 305 -0.15 -28.02 -10.12
C ARG A 305 -1.38 -27.87 -11.01
N PHE A 306 -2.00 -26.69 -10.97
CA PHE A 306 -3.14 -26.40 -11.83
C PHE A 306 -2.78 -26.44 -13.31
N TRP A 307 -1.52 -26.18 -13.64
CA TRP A 307 -1.02 -26.26 -15.00
C TRP A 307 -0.60 -27.67 -15.45
N ASP A 308 -0.62 -28.69 -14.57
CA ASP A 308 -0.28 -30.06 -14.96
C ASP A 308 -1.41 -30.74 -15.76
N ASN A 309 -2.66 -30.29 -15.60
CA ASN A 309 -3.86 -30.83 -16.27
C ASN A 309 -4.11 -30.24 -17.68
N VAL A 310 -3.17 -29.45 -18.21
CA VAL A 310 -3.39 -28.44 -19.27
C VAL A 310 -3.27 -28.96 -20.70
N THR A 311 -2.82 -30.19 -20.92
CA THR A 311 -2.60 -30.75 -22.27
C THR A 311 -3.86 -30.85 -23.15
N THR A 312 -5.02 -30.40 -22.68
CA THR A 312 -6.33 -30.51 -23.34
C THR A 312 -6.99 -29.17 -23.75
N LEU A 313 -6.43 -28.00 -23.42
CA LEU A 313 -7.06 -26.70 -23.72
C LEU A 313 -6.27 -25.92 -24.79
N ALA A 314 -6.68 -26.06 -26.05
CA ALA A 314 -6.06 -25.38 -27.20
C ALA A 314 -5.99 -23.84 -27.03
N ASP A 315 -6.94 -23.24 -26.31
CA ASP A 315 -7.04 -21.80 -26.12
C ASP A 315 -6.14 -21.23 -25.02
N LYS A 316 -5.53 -22.07 -24.15
CA LYS A 316 -4.77 -21.57 -22.99
C LYS A 316 -3.70 -20.54 -23.37
N PRO A 317 -2.81 -20.77 -24.36
CA PRO A 317 -1.74 -19.81 -24.67
C PRO A 317 -2.29 -18.42 -25.02
N ARG A 318 -3.41 -18.37 -25.74
CA ARG A 318 -4.08 -17.11 -26.07
C ARG A 318 -4.74 -16.48 -24.85
N GLU A 319 -5.49 -17.25 -24.05
CA GLU A 319 -6.13 -16.74 -22.82
C GLU A 319 -5.10 -16.17 -21.84
N GLU A 320 -3.97 -16.86 -21.64
CA GLU A 320 -2.88 -16.42 -20.78
C GLU A 320 -2.21 -15.14 -21.29
N ALA A 321 -1.94 -15.05 -22.60
CA ALA A 321 -1.39 -13.84 -23.20
C ALA A 321 -2.32 -12.63 -23.01
N ILE A 322 -3.63 -12.82 -23.21
CA ILE A 322 -4.65 -11.78 -22.97
C ILE A 322 -4.67 -11.35 -21.50
N ALA A 323 -4.60 -12.31 -20.57
CA ALA A 323 -4.60 -12.02 -19.14
C ALA A 323 -3.33 -11.26 -18.71
N TYR A 324 -2.15 -11.61 -19.23
CA TYR A 324 -0.93 -10.86 -18.96
C TYR A 324 -0.98 -9.44 -19.56
N ASN A 325 -1.56 -9.27 -20.75
CA ASN A 325 -1.77 -7.94 -21.33
C ASN A 325 -2.76 -7.10 -20.52
N ARG A 326 -3.79 -7.73 -19.94
CA ARG A 326 -4.70 -7.08 -19.00
C ARG A 326 -3.96 -6.63 -17.73
N LEU A 327 -3.10 -7.47 -17.17
CA LEU A 327 -2.25 -7.12 -16.03
C LEU A 327 -1.32 -5.94 -16.37
N ARG A 328 -0.67 -5.95 -17.55
CA ARG A 328 0.15 -4.81 -18.02
C ARG A 328 -0.66 -3.52 -18.15
N THR A 329 -1.88 -3.62 -18.67
CA THR A 329 -2.81 -2.48 -18.77
C THR A 329 -3.10 -1.89 -17.39
N MET A 330 -3.39 -2.72 -16.40
CA MET A 330 -3.67 -2.29 -15.02
C MET A 330 -2.45 -1.66 -14.34
N LEU A 331 -1.24 -2.10 -14.67
CA LEU A 331 0.01 -1.55 -14.13
C LEU A 331 0.60 -0.41 -14.97
N THR A 332 -0.05 -0.01 -16.06
CA THR A 332 0.49 0.95 -17.05
C THR A 332 1.87 0.57 -17.60
N LEU A 333 2.10 -0.73 -17.80
CA LEU A 333 3.29 -1.27 -18.44
C LEU A 333 3.11 -1.34 -19.97
N PRO A 334 4.16 -1.16 -20.77
CA PRO A 334 4.08 -1.31 -22.22
C PRO A 334 3.70 -2.74 -22.61
N PHE A 335 2.89 -2.89 -23.67
CA PHE A 335 2.59 -4.18 -24.28
C PHE A 335 2.09 -4.02 -25.72
N GLN A 336 2.00 -5.14 -26.44
CA GLN A 336 1.37 -5.22 -27.76
C GLN A 336 0.44 -6.45 -27.80
N GLY A 337 -0.60 -6.38 -28.64
CA GLY A 337 -1.52 -7.48 -28.88
C GLY A 337 -2.87 -7.34 -28.18
N GLU A 338 -3.65 -8.42 -28.17
CA GLU A 338 -5.01 -8.46 -27.65
C GLU A 338 -5.04 -8.25 -26.12
N VAL A 339 -6.05 -7.54 -25.63
CA VAL A 339 -6.29 -7.32 -24.21
C VAL A 339 -7.79 -7.38 -23.91
N ASP A 340 -8.13 -7.98 -22.76
CA ASP A 340 -9.47 -7.94 -22.22
C ASP A 340 -9.65 -6.71 -21.32
N THR A 341 -10.59 -5.83 -21.68
CA THR A 341 -10.88 -4.59 -20.96
C THR A 341 -12.20 -4.63 -20.17
N ARG A 342 -12.85 -5.79 -20.07
CA ARG A 342 -14.11 -5.95 -19.32
C ARG A 342 -13.93 -5.58 -17.85
N GLU A 343 -14.88 -4.84 -17.30
CA GLU A 343 -14.92 -4.46 -15.87
C GLU A 343 -13.61 -3.87 -15.32
N LEU A 344 -12.75 -3.25 -16.14
CA LEU A 344 -11.50 -2.63 -15.65
C LEU A 344 -11.77 -1.54 -14.58
N HIS A 345 -12.91 -0.86 -14.65
CA HIS A 345 -13.32 0.12 -13.63
C HIS A 345 -13.58 -0.52 -12.26
N ARG A 346 -13.83 -1.82 -12.20
CA ARG A 346 -14.14 -2.58 -10.97
C ARG A 346 -12.93 -3.30 -10.41
N PHE A 347 -12.12 -3.89 -11.27
CA PHE A 347 -10.97 -4.72 -10.89
C PHE A 347 -9.61 -4.01 -11.07
N GLY A 348 -9.62 -2.82 -11.68
CA GLY A 348 -8.42 -2.05 -11.94
C GLY A 348 -7.98 -1.21 -10.73
N PRO A 349 -7.18 -0.16 -10.97
CA PRO A 349 -6.70 0.73 -9.91
C PRO A 349 -7.84 1.52 -9.26
N GLY A 350 -7.68 1.83 -7.97
CA GLY A 350 -8.48 2.83 -7.29
C GLY A 350 -8.03 4.26 -7.61
N ARG A 351 -8.79 5.25 -7.14
CA ARG A 351 -8.47 6.69 -7.33
C ARG A 351 -7.88 7.37 -6.10
N VAL A 352 -7.89 6.72 -4.94
CA VAL A 352 -7.42 7.29 -3.67
C VAL A 352 -5.94 7.68 -3.78
N ARG A 353 -5.15 6.85 -4.46
CA ARG A 353 -3.79 7.15 -4.89
C ARG A 353 -3.57 6.62 -6.32
N SER A 354 -2.71 7.26 -7.09
CA SER A 354 -2.49 6.91 -8.50
C SER A 354 -1.52 5.74 -8.68
N ILE A 355 -1.59 5.08 -9.83
CA ILE A 355 -0.62 4.03 -10.22
C ILE A 355 0.80 4.59 -10.24
N ALA A 356 1.01 5.82 -10.74
CA ALA A 356 2.33 6.44 -10.76
C ALA A 356 2.91 6.59 -9.33
N GLN A 357 2.07 6.94 -8.36
CA GLN A 357 2.50 6.97 -6.95
C GLN A 357 2.82 5.57 -6.43
N PHE A 358 2.04 4.53 -6.80
CA PHE A 358 2.32 3.14 -6.42
C PHE A 358 3.63 2.60 -7.02
N LEU A 359 3.87 2.83 -8.31
CA LEU A 359 5.11 2.42 -8.99
C LEU A 359 6.33 3.03 -8.31
N ASN A 360 6.27 4.32 -7.97
CA ASN A 360 7.31 4.99 -7.20
C ASN A 360 7.43 4.45 -5.75
N PHE A 361 6.30 4.20 -5.09
CA PHE A 361 6.27 3.63 -3.73
C PHE A 361 6.87 2.23 -3.65
N SER A 362 6.66 1.42 -4.69
CA SER A 362 7.13 0.04 -4.78
C SER A 362 8.49 -0.11 -5.48
N GLY A 363 8.98 0.93 -6.15
CA GLY A 363 10.29 0.95 -6.79
C GLY A 363 10.33 0.30 -8.17
N ILE A 364 9.23 0.31 -8.92
CA ILE A 364 9.16 -0.24 -10.28
C ILE A 364 9.07 0.88 -11.31
N SER A 365 9.87 0.78 -12.36
CA SER A 365 9.85 1.66 -13.52
C SER A 365 9.02 1.06 -14.66
N ASN A 366 8.09 1.85 -15.20
CA ASN A 366 7.30 1.45 -16.37
C ASN A 366 7.96 1.80 -17.71
N SER A 367 9.15 2.40 -17.71
CA SER A 367 9.87 2.83 -18.91
C SER A 367 11.27 2.24 -19.05
N ASN A 368 11.86 1.75 -17.96
CA ASN A 368 13.19 1.16 -17.97
C ASN A 368 13.39 0.24 -16.76
N ALA A 369 13.37 -1.08 -16.98
CA ALA A 369 13.54 -2.10 -15.93
C ALA A 369 14.88 -2.02 -15.18
N SER A 370 15.93 -1.43 -15.77
CA SER A 370 17.21 -1.25 -15.07
C SER A 370 17.14 -0.26 -13.90
N LEU A 371 16.06 0.54 -13.83
CA LEU A 371 15.78 1.46 -12.73
C LEU A 371 14.96 0.82 -11.61
N ASP A 372 14.59 -0.47 -11.71
CA ASP A 372 13.83 -1.15 -10.67
C ASP A 372 14.66 -1.26 -9.37
N GLU A 373 14.04 -0.93 -8.25
CA GLU A 373 14.64 -0.93 -6.92
C GLU A 373 13.83 -1.80 -5.95
N TRP A 374 14.54 -2.58 -5.15
CA TRP A 374 13.92 -3.35 -4.07
C TRP A 374 13.46 -2.40 -2.94
N PRO A 375 12.21 -2.47 -2.47
CA PRO A 375 11.66 -1.53 -1.51
C PRO A 375 12.09 -1.80 -0.06
N THR A 376 13.39 -2.04 0.19
CA THR A 376 13.96 -2.46 1.48
C THR A 376 14.20 -1.32 2.47
N ALA A 377 14.22 -0.06 2.02
CA ALA A 377 14.37 1.09 2.89
C ALA A 377 13.08 1.37 3.69
N GLN A 378 13.20 2.08 4.82
CA GLN A 378 12.05 2.46 5.63
C GLN A 378 10.98 3.19 4.80
N ARG A 379 9.83 2.54 4.62
CA ARG A 379 8.68 3.12 3.92
C ARG A 379 7.92 4.07 4.83
N ARG A 380 7.28 5.06 4.21
CA ARG A 380 6.53 6.12 4.86
C ARG A 380 5.18 6.23 4.19
N TRP A 381 4.15 6.44 4.99
CA TRP A 381 2.79 6.60 4.56
C TRP A 381 2.68 7.73 3.53
N VAL A 382 1.98 7.44 2.44
CA VAL A 382 1.70 8.41 1.38
C VAL A 382 0.27 8.91 1.59
N PRO A 383 0.08 10.22 1.82
CA PRO A 383 -1.26 10.79 1.96
C PRO A 383 -2.15 10.51 0.76
N TYR A 384 -3.46 10.41 1.01
CA TYR A 384 -4.43 10.20 -0.06
C TYR A 384 -4.51 11.43 -0.96
N SER A 385 -4.40 11.20 -2.27
CA SER A 385 -4.61 12.24 -3.29
C SER A 385 -6.09 12.60 -3.41
N VAL A 386 -6.96 11.59 -3.20
CA VAL A 386 -8.42 11.73 -3.27
C VAL A 386 -9.03 10.96 -2.08
N PRO A 387 -9.27 11.62 -0.93
CA PRO A 387 -9.60 10.92 0.33
C PRO A 387 -11.08 10.53 0.47
N ASP A 388 -11.97 11.07 -0.36
CA ASP A 388 -13.43 11.00 -0.21
C ASP A 388 -14.00 9.58 -0.04
N GLU A 389 -13.49 8.58 -0.74
CA GLU A 389 -13.91 7.18 -0.54
C GLU A 389 -13.54 6.65 0.84
N VAL A 390 -12.38 7.03 1.36
CA VAL A 390 -11.92 6.62 2.70
C VAL A 390 -12.69 7.40 3.77
N GLU A 391 -12.95 8.68 3.56
CA GLU A 391 -13.77 9.50 4.46
C GLU A 391 -15.22 9.02 4.53
N ALA A 392 -15.80 8.62 3.39
CA ALA A 392 -17.14 8.03 3.33
C ALA A 392 -17.20 6.65 4.01
N LEU A 393 -16.14 5.84 3.87
CA LEU A 393 -16.03 4.55 4.54
C LEU A 393 -15.89 4.69 6.06
N LEU A 394 -15.25 5.77 6.52
CA LEU A 394 -14.89 5.99 7.92
C LEU A 394 -15.51 7.27 8.48
N PRO A 395 -16.84 7.30 8.70
CA PRO A 395 -17.52 8.46 9.27
C PRO A 395 -16.80 9.03 10.50
N GLY A 396 -16.73 10.35 10.59
CA GLY A 396 -16.05 11.09 11.67
C GLY A 396 -14.54 11.25 11.47
N TRP A 397 -13.94 10.63 10.46
CA TRP A 397 -12.54 10.88 10.07
C TRP A 397 -12.49 11.65 8.75
N THR A 398 -11.68 12.70 8.70
CA THR A 398 -11.33 13.42 7.47
C THR A 398 -9.83 13.64 7.41
N LEU A 399 -9.24 13.55 6.22
CA LEU A 399 -7.78 13.67 6.03
C LEU A 399 -7.29 15.06 6.49
N HIS A 400 -8.08 16.10 6.22
CA HIS A 400 -7.74 17.49 6.47
C HIS A 400 -8.50 18.10 7.65
N ALA A 401 -8.92 17.30 8.64
CA ALA A 401 -9.70 17.76 9.80
C ALA A 401 -9.12 19.00 10.52
N SER A 402 -7.79 19.12 10.58
CA SER A 402 -7.10 20.28 11.16
C SER A 402 -7.22 21.55 10.30
N ASN A 403 -7.33 21.42 8.97
CA ASN A 403 -7.58 22.55 8.07
C ASN A 403 -9.05 22.97 8.10
N VAL A 404 -10.01 22.06 8.34
CA VAL A 404 -11.43 22.43 8.47
C VAL A 404 -11.65 23.32 9.68
N LYS A 405 -11.08 22.98 10.84
CA LYS A 405 -11.14 23.86 12.02
C LYS A 405 -10.38 25.18 11.83
N ALA A 406 -9.29 25.19 11.08
CA ALA A 406 -8.54 26.40 10.75
C ALA A 406 -9.25 27.28 9.70
N ILE A 407 -10.02 26.68 8.79
CA ILE A 407 -10.87 27.39 7.81
C ILE A 407 -12.14 27.91 8.49
N GLU A 408 -12.75 27.16 9.40
CA GLU A 408 -13.86 27.63 10.24
C GLU A 408 -13.40 28.74 11.19
N SER A 409 -12.20 28.64 11.78
CA SER A 409 -11.62 29.72 12.60
C SER A 409 -11.23 30.93 11.75
N HIS A 410 -10.79 30.74 10.51
CA HIS A 410 -10.54 31.84 9.59
C HIS A 410 -11.83 32.49 9.09
N ALA A 411 -12.86 31.73 8.73
CA ALA A 411 -14.16 32.25 8.31
C ALA A 411 -14.88 32.98 9.46
N THR A 412 -14.75 32.48 10.69
CA THR A 412 -15.21 33.20 11.89
C THR A 412 -14.35 34.43 12.18
N SER A 413 -13.03 34.38 11.97
CA SER A 413 -12.17 35.57 12.11
C SER A 413 -12.47 36.63 11.05
N GLU A 414 -12.80 36.23 9.83
CA GLU A 414 -13.12 37.12 8.71
C GLU A 414 -14.52 37.73 8.90
N ALA A 415 -15.49 36.95 9.39
CA ALA A 415 -16.79 37.46 9.82
C ALA A 415 -16.69 38.40 11.04
N VAL A 416 -15.81 38.12 12.00
CA VAL A 416 -15.54 39.01 13.14
C VAL A 416 -14.85 40.30 12.67
N VAL A 417 -13.91 40.22 11.74
CA VAL A 417 -13.24 41.39 11.14
C VAL A 417 -14.22 42.22 10.33
N LEU A 418 -15.11 41.60 9.54
CA LEU A 418 -16.20 42.29 8.82
C LEU A 418 -17.16 42.99 9.78
N ASN A 419 -17.56 42.33 10.87
CA ASN A 419 -18.46 42.90 11.87
C ASN A 419 -17.79 44.04 12.65
N GLU A 420 -16.49 43.93 12.98
CA GLU A 420 -15.73 45.03 13.58
C GLU A 420 -15.49 46.18 12.61
N LEU A 421 -15.28 45.91 11.31
CA LEU A 421 -15.20 46.94 10.27
C LEU A 421 -16.54 47.66 10.07
N GLU A 422 -17.66 46.95 10.13
CA GLU A 422 -19.00 47.53 10.07
C GLU A 422 -19.31 48.38 11.32
N LYS A 423 -18.92 47.93 12.51
CA LYS A 423 -19.00 48.73 13.74
C LYS A 423 -18.09 49.96 13.68
N LEU A 424 -16.87 49.83 13.15
CA LEU A 424 -15.97 50.97 12.94
C LEU A 424 -16.55 51.95 11.91
N ALA A 425 -17.14 51.46 10.82
CA ALA A 425 -17.80 52.27 9.80
C ALA A 425 -19.03 53.00 10.39
N ALA A 426 -19.85 52.32 11.19
CA ALA A 426 -20.97 52.94 11.90
C ALA A 426 -20.51 53.98 12.93
N LYS A 427 -19.39 53.74 13.62
CA LYS A 427 -18.77 54.69 14.55
C LYS A 427 -18.18 55.90 13.82
N LEU A 428 -17.55 55.70 12.67
CA LEU A 428 -17.08 56.76 11.76
C LEU A 428 -18.23 57.58 11.16
N HIS A 429 -19.37 56.95 10.87
CA HIS A 429 -20.59 57.64 10.43
C HIS A 429 -21.29 58.39 11.58
N GLY A 430 -21.27 57.84 12.80
CA GLY A 430 -21.72 58.51 14.02
C GLY A 430 -20.85 59.70 14.39
N GLU A 431 -19.53 59.57 14.29
CA GLU A 431 -18.57 60.66 14.53
C GLU A 431 -18.64 61.73 13.43
N ARG A 432 -18.94 61.37 12.17
CA ARG A 432 -19.24 62.35 11.09
C ARG A 432 -20.55 63.10 11.26
N SER A 433 -21.54 62.55 11.96
CA SER A 433 -22.77 63.29 12.29
C SER A 433 -22.61 64.19 13.52
N GLY A 434 -21.65 63.88 14.41
CA GLY A 434 -21.26 64.72 15.54
C GLY A 434 -20.23 65.83 15.21
N GLN A 435 -19.45 65.69 14.14
CA GLN A 435 -18.47 66.70 13.70
C GLN A 435 -18.97 67.69 12.64
N ASN A 436 -20.22 67.55 12.17
CA ASN A 436 -20.86 68.50 11.26
C ASN A 436 -21.40 69.79 11.94
N ALA A 437 -21.12 70.01 13.22
CA ALA A 437 -21.48 71.23 13.95
C ALA A 437 -20.29 72.17 14.26
N SER A 438 -19.06 71.88 13.82
CA SER A 438 -17.91 72.75 14.13
C SER A 438 -16.83 72.84 13.05
N VAL A 439 -17.20 72.86 11.76
CA VAL A 439 -16.26 73.19 10.66
C VAL A 439 -16.89 74.22 9.71
N TYR A 440 -17.28 75.36 10.27
CA TYR A 440 -17.26 76.65 9.57
C TYR A 440 -16.09 77.46 10.15
N ALA A 441 -14.86 77.00 9.91
CA ALA A 441 -13.65 77.80 10.03
C ALA A 441 -12.47 76.96 9.52
N LEU A 442 -11.59 77.59 8.74
CA LEU A 442 -10.27 77.12 8.30
C LEU A 442 -10.25 76.28 7.00
N ASP A 443 -10.83 76.88 5.98
CA ASP A 443 -10.39 76.75 4.59
C ASP A 443 -9.11 77.60 4.38
N ALA A 444 -7.97 77.10 4.87
CA ALA A 444 -6.65 77.70 4.65
C ALA A 444 -5.53 76.73 5.08
N ASN A 445 -5.28 75.66 4.29
CA ASN A 445 -3.97 74.98 4.20
C ASN A 445 -3.93 73.75 3.27
N ARG A 446 -4.84 73.64 2.29
CA ARG A 446 -4.83 72.51 1.33
C ARG A 446 -3.75 72.63 0.23
N VAL A 447 -2.98 73.72 0.20
CA VAL A 447 -1.98 73.99 -0.85
C VAL A 447 -0.56 73.49 -0.50
N SER A 448 -0.25 73.13 0.76
CA SER A 448 1.12 72.73 1.12
C SER A 448 1.42 71.22 1.09
N TYR A 449 0.41 70.37 0.94
CA TYR A 449 0.60 68.90 0.91
C TYR A 449 0.62 68.29 -0.49
N GLU A 450 0.10 68.98 -1.51
CA GLU A 450 0.20 68.54 -2.91
C GLU A 450 1.58 68.87 -3.54
N GLU A 451 2.31 69.85 -3.02
CA GLU A 451 3.70 70.14 -3.46
C GLU A 451 4.75 69.17 -2.89
N ALA A 452 4.49 68.52 -1.74
CA ALA A 452 5.43 67.59 -1.12
C ALA A 452 5.49 66.19 -1.79
N LEU A 453 4.57 65.88 -2.70
CA LEU A 453 4.50 64.58 -3.40
C LEU A 453 5.05 64.63 -4.84
N LEU A 454 5.52 65.79 -5.30
CA LEU A 454 6.09 65.98 -6.65
C LEU A 454 7.57 65.59 -6.76
N HIS A 455 8.31 65.51 -5.65
CA HIS A 455 9.74 65.20 -5.66
C HIS A 455 10.09 63.71 -5.82
N PRO A 456 9.39 62.75 -5.16
CA PRO A 456 9.68 61.31 -5.31
C PRO A 456 9.25 60.73 -6.66
N ARG A 457 8.25 61.34 -7.32
CA ARG A 457 7.73 60.88 -8.62
C ARG A 457 8.68 61.18 -9.80
N ARG A 458 9.55 62.19 -9.69
CA ARG A 458 10.58 62.51 -10.70
C ARG A 458 11.80 61.58 -10.62
N ASP A 459 12.21 61.14 -9.42
CA ASP A 459 13.34 60.22 -9.23
C ASP A 459 13.08 58.79 -9.75
N VAL A 460 11.83 58.33 -9.68
CA VAL A 460 11.44 56.99 -10.20
C VAL A 460 11.33 56.98 -11.73
N ALA A 461 11.04 58.13 -12.35
CA ALA A 461 10.99 58.27 -13.81
C ALA A 461 12.39 58.31 -14.44
N GLN A 462 13.36 59.01 -13.80
CA GLN A 462 14.75 59.10 -14.29
C GLN A 462 15.50 57.76 -14.21
N ARG A 463 15.20 56.88 -13.24
CA ARG A 463 15.83 55.56 -13.12
C ARG A 463 15.31 54.51 -14.12
N ARG A 464 14.20 54.78 -14.81
CA ARG A 464 13.64 53.88 -15.85
C ARG A 464 14.19 54.13 -17.27
N GLU A 465 14.80 55.29 -17.54
CA GLU A 465 15.40 55.60 -18.85
C GLU A 465 16.86 55.16 -19.00
N VAL A 466 17.64 55.07 -17.91
CA VAL A 466 19.06 54.68 -17.95
C VAL A 466 19.27 53.17 -18.20
N SER A 467 18.25 52.33 -17.95
CA SER A 467 18.33 50.88 -18.20
C SER A 467 17.93 50.46 -19.63
N ARG A 468 17.50 51.41 -20.49
CA ARG A 468 16.98 51.08 -21.84
C ARG A 468 17.91 51.44 -23.01
N ASN A 469 19.05 52.11 -22.80
CA ASN A 469 19.92 52.61 -23.87
C ASN A 469 21.44 52.37 -23.65
N GLY A 470 21.87 51.16 -23.29
CA GLY A 470 23.31 50.87 -23.09
C GLY A 470 23.78 49.50 -23.59
N ASN A 471 24.35 49.49 -24.81
CA ASN A 471 25.34 48.59 -25.39
C ASN A 471 25.02 47.09 -25.63
N PHE A 472 24.50 46.86 -26.85
CA PHE A 472 24.87 45.77 -27.75
C PHE A 472 26.39 45.78 -28.01
N GLU A 473 27.22 45.14 -27.17
CA GLU A 473 28.58 44.73 -27.58
C GLU A 473 29.23 43.65 -26.69
N SER A 474 28.46 42.77 -26.06
CA SER A 474 29.02 41.74 -25.16
C SER A 474 28.56 40.30 -25.43
N MET A 475 27.92 40.04 -26.57
CA MET A 475 27.51 38.68 -26.98
C MET A 475 28.42 38.00 -28.03
N ALA A 476 29.52 38.64 -28.47
CA ALA A 476 30.48 38.00 -29.39
C ALA A 476 31.66 37.29 -28.67
N ILE A 477 31.90 37.59 -27.39
CA ILE A 477 33.06 37.06 -26.65
C ILE A 477 32.72 35.79 -25.83
N LEU A 478 31.44 35.55 -25.51
CA LEU A 478 31.03 34.35 -24.77
C LEU A 478 30.86 33.10 -25.67
N CYS A 479 30.63 33.29 -26.98
CA CYS A 479 30.53 32.18 -27.94
C CYS A 479 31.89 31.61 -28.39
N PHE A 480 32.99 32.37 -28.24
CA PHE A 480 34.34 31.89 -28.57
C PHE A 480 35.04 31.13 -27.44
N VAL A 481 34.62 31.30 -26.19
CA VAL A 481 35.17 30.55 -25.04
C VAL A 481 34.51 29.17 -24.90
N MET A 482 33.26 29.02 -25.32
CA MET A 482 32.51 27.75 -25.25
C MET A 482 32.86 26.77 -26.39
N ALA A 483 33.38 27.25 -27.52
CA ALA A 483 33.87 26.38 -28.61
C ALA A 483 35.29 25.81 -28.35
N GLY A 484 36.10 26.48 -27.51
CA GLY A 484 37.44 26.03 -27.14
C GLY A 484 37.47 24.90 -26.09
N LEU A 485 36.44 24.80 -25.24
CA LEU A 485 36.35 23.76 -24.20
C LEU A 485 35.78 22.42 -24.72
N LEU A 486 35.11 22.43 -25.88
CA LEU A 486 34.63 21.21 -26.54
C LEU A 486 35.69 20.51 -27.42
N ALA A 487 36.81 21.17 -27.75
CA ALA A 487 37.91 20.56 -28.52
C ALA A 487 38.93 19.78 -27.66
N LEU A 488 38.90 19.92 -26.33
CA LEU A 488 39.83 19.24 -25.40
C LEU A 488 39.26 17.96 -24.76
N ALA A 489 37.94 17.69 -24.88
CA ALA A 489 37.32 16.46 -24.39
C ALA A 489 37.31 15.30 -25.42
N VAL A 490 37.63 15.58 -26.69
CA VAL A 490 37.63 14.57 -27.78
C VAL A 490 39.02 13.93 -28.00
N LEU A 491 40.07 14.40 -27.30
CA LEU A 491 41.46 13.91 -27.46
C LEU A 491 41.95 12.90 -26.38
N ARG A 492 41.07 12.33 -25.56
CA ARG A 492 41.41 11.19 -24.66
C ARG A 492 40.55 9.95 -24.93
N ARG A 493 40.62 9.44 -26.16
CA ARG A 493 40.33 8.03 -26.47
C ARG A 493 41.22 7.59 -27.62
N ARG A 494 42.13 6.63 -27.36
CA ARG A 494 42.52 5.57 -28.31
C ARG A 494 43.27 4.42 -27.59
N PRO A 495 43.32 3.22 -28.20
CA PRO A 495 43.14 1.92 -27.53
C PRO A 495 44.41 1.05 -27.52
N ARG A 496 44.42 -0.02 -26.72
CA ARG A 496 45.26 -1.24 -26.89
C ARG A 496 44.48 -2.42 -26.30
N SER A 497 43.97 -3.35 -27.10
CA SER A 497 44.64 -4.45 -27.82
C SER A 497 44.81 -5.70 -26.94
N TYR A 498 44.07 -6.74 -27.33
CA TYR A 498 44.31 -8.17 -27.16
C TYR A 498 45.74 -8.57 -26.77
N LYS A 499 45.85 -9.28 -25.66
CA LYS A 499 46.38 -10.65 -25.56
C LYS A 499 45.83 -11.32 -24.32
#